data_AF-A0AA36MXH4-F1
#
_entry.id   AF-A0AA36MXH4-F1
#
_cell.length_a   1.000
_cell.length_b   1.000
_cell.length_c   1.000
_cell.angle_alpha   90.00
_cell.angle_beta   90.00
_cell.angle_gamma   90.00
#
_symmetry.space_group_name_H-M   'P 1'
#
loop_
_entity.id
_entity.type
_entity.pdbx_description
1 polymer ?
#
loop_
_entity_poly.entity_id
_entity_poly.type
_entity_poly.pdbx_seq_one_letter_code
_entity_poly.pdbx_strand_id
1 'polypeptide(L)'
;MAAASMVCEAGVDTFFSQDFSALEESLAAGTWEVDGTDDDLKLYCAEAKEADPGAVMVTEGGSAAVSELVHRLQEGKGTQVTHLSMELVCEALDLDSNGTFTVGLAFDEDLEEAVLLAVTLRRPRPEPKLPREPGDPPEEPEKPKPIALNLNGQVAQEDVGSLPLRLRFEAELCWRQRSVELCWQQQPGPDGGPLGEVESTSANFYTTNVPFDLAKALFIRATGTTRVRMLSLRCSEGPTES
;
A
#
# COMPACT_ATOMS: atom_id res chain seq x y z
N MET A 1 -8.58 -25.59 -8.65
CA MET A 1 -7.92 -24.33 -8.27
C MET A 1 -7.11 -23.90 -9.47
N ALA A 2 -7.61 -22.89 -10.19
CA ALA A 2 -6.95 -22.34 -11.36
C ALA A 2 -5.90 -21.33 -10.86
N ALA A 3 -4.67 -21.44 -11.36
CA ALA A 3 -3.66 -20.41 -11.16
C ALA A 3 -4.09 -19.17 -11.94
N ALA A 4 -4.19 -18.02 -11.26
CA ALA A 4 -4.35 -16.74 -11.93
C ALA A 4 -3.16 -16.54 -12.87
N SER A 5 -3.47 -16.49 -14.16
CA SER A 5 -2.46 -16.39 -15.21
C SER A 5 -2.10 -14.91 -15.33
N MET A 6 -0.85 -14.54 -15.04
CA MET A 6 -0.25 -13.26 -15.45
C MET A 6 -0.18 -13.21 -16.98
N VAL A 7 -1.31 -13.00 -17.64
CA VAL A 7 -1.38 -12.75 -19.08
C VAL A 7 -1.33 -11.24 -19.26
N CYS A 8 -0.28 -10.76 -19.93
CA CYS A 8 -0.32 -9.45 -20.56
C CYS A 8 -1.35 -9.49 -21.70
N GLU A 9 -2.61 -9.15 -21.43
CA GLU A 9 -3.65 -9.07 -22.45
C GLU A 9 -3.67 -7.69 -23.12
N ALA A 10 -3.73 -7.71 -24.46
CA ALA A 10 -3.96 -6.53 -25.27
C ALA A 10 -5.41 -6.07 -25.12
N GLY A 11 -5.61 -4.78 -24.77
CA GLY A 11 -6.94 -4.18 -24.60
C GLY A 11 -7.20 -3.52 -23.24
N VAL A 12 -6.20 -3.44 -22.36
CA VAL A 12 -6.30 -2.81 -21.04
C VAL A 12 -6.15 -1.29 -21.17
N ASP A 13 -7.25 -0.55 -21.00
CA ASP A 13 -7.21 0.91 -20.95
C ASP A 13 -6.57 1.34 -19.62
N THR A 14 -5.38 1.93 -19.72
CA THR A 14 -4.61 2.38 -18.55
C THR A 14 -5.04 3.80 -18.19
N PHE A 15 -5.63 3.96 -17.01
CA PHE A 15 -6.02 5.27 -16.48
C PHE A 15 -4.87 6.01 -15.84
N PHE A 16 -3.98 5.26 -15.19
CA PHE A 16 -2.86 5.80 -14.46
C PHE A 16 -1.70 4.81 -14.46
N SER A 17 -0.48 5.30 -14.67
CA SER A 17 0.74 4.51 -14.55
C SER A 17 1.87 5.41 -14.09
N GLN A 18 2.47 5.07 -12.96
CA GLN A 18 3.63 5.76 -12.39
C GLN A 18 4.83 4.82 -12.36
N ASP A 19 5.92 5.25 -12.98
CA ASP A 19 7.27 4.81 -12.63
C ASP A 19 7.81 5.79 -11.60
N PHE A 20 8.07 5.32 -10.39
CA PHE A 20 8.44 6.20 -9.28
C PHE A 20 9.88 6.71 -9.37
N SER A 21 10.71 6.18 -10.28
CA SER A 21 12.00 6.82 -10.61
C SER A 21 11.82 8.21 -11.24
N ALA A 22 10.65 8.49 -11.83
CA ALA A 22 10.27 9.76 -12.44
C ALA A 22 9.25 10.57 -11.60
N LEU A 23 9.19 10.34 -10.27
CA LEU A 23 8.20 11.01 -9.42
C LEU A 23 8.36 12.54 -9.40
N GLU A 24 9.59 13.05 -9.40
CA GLU A 24 9.86 14.50 -9.41
C GLU A 24 9.24 15.20 -10.63
N GLU A 25 9.32 14.59 -11.81
CA GLU A 25 8.69 15.11 -13.03
C GLU A 25 7.16 15.11 -12.91
N SER A 26 6.62 14.06 -12.29
CA SER A 26 5.19 13.86 -12.09
C SER A 26 4.62 14.89 -11.09
N LEU A 27 5.39 15.21 -10.03
CA LEU A 27 5.08 16.29 -9.08
C LEU A 27 5.15 17.66 -9.75
N ALA A 28 6.18 17.92 -10.56
CA ALA A 28 6.30 19.18 -11.31
C ALA A 28 5.16 19.39 -12.31
N ALA A 29 4.61 18.29 -12.86
CA ALA A 29 3.44 18.31 -13.72
C ALA A 29 2.11 18.46 -12.95
N GLY A 30 2.13 18.44 -11.61
CA GLY A 30 0.93 18.55 -10.77
C GLY A 30 0.02 17.31 -10.80
N THR A 31 0.57 16.15 -11.16
CA THR A 31 -0.21 14.90 -11.22
C THR A 31 -0.46 14.28 -9.85
N TRP A 32 0.38 14.61 -8.88
CA TRP A 32 0.26 14.18 -7.49
C TRP A 32 0.12 15.40 -6.58
N GLU A 33 -0.86 15.32 -5.69
CA GLU A 33 -0.98 16.21 -4.54
C GLU A 33 -0.22 15.56 -3.37
N VAL A 34 0.62 16.35 -2.72
CA VAL A 34 1.35 15.94 -1.52
C VAL A 34 0.58 16.52 -0.33
N ASP A 35 0.09 15.65 0.55
CA ASP A 35 -0.59 16.04 1.78
C ASP A 35 0.15 15.43 2.99
N GLY A 36 0.17 16.14 4.11
CA GLY A 36 0.93 15.73 5.29
C GLY A 36 0.93 16.77 6.39
N THR A 37 1.02 16.29 7.63
CA THR A 37 0.96 17.15 8.83
C THR A 37 2.29 17.86 9.14
N ASP A 38 3.40 17.39 8.56
CA ASP A 38 4.71 17.99 8.73
C ASP A 38 5.17 18.66 7.41
N ASP A 39 5.73 19.86 7.55
CA ASP A 39 6.50 20.54 6.48
C ASP A 39 7.75 19.73 6.04
N ASP A 40 8.06 18.63 6.75
CA ASP A 40 9.22 17.76 6.60
C ASP A 40 8.90 16.44 5.85
N LEU A 41 7.97 16.44 4.89
CA LEU A 41 7.76 15.29 4.03
C LEU A 41 9.05 14.99 3.24
N LYS A 42 9.82 14.00 3.72
CA LYS A 42 11.07 13.55 3.11
C LYS A 42 10.76 12.55 2.01
N LEU A 43 10.32 13.08 0.88
CA LEU A 43 10.19 12.35 -0.37
C LEU A 43 11.37 12.66 -1.27
N TYR A 44 12.06 11.63 -1.73
CA TYR A 44 13.15 11.80 -2.68
C TYR A 44 13.26 10.60 -3.62
N CYS A 45 13.77 10.83 -4.81
CA CYS A 45 14.02 9.77 -5.78
C CYS A 45 15.38 9.11 -5.53
N ALA A 46 15.39 7.79 -5.41
CA ALA A 46 16.61 6.99 -5.41
C ALA A 46 17.17 6.91 -6.84
N GLU A 47 18.45 7.24 -7.02
CA GLU A 47 19.11 7.26 -8.33
C GLU A 47 19.24 5.85 -8.95
N ALA A 48 19.29 5.79 -10.29
CA ALA A 48 19.51 4.58 -11.09
C ALA A 48 20.83 3.80 -10.82
N LYS A 49 21.70 4.31 -9.95
CA LYS A 49 22.90 3.58 -9.48
C LYS A 49 22.55 2.56 -8.39
N GLU A 50 21.38 2.65 -7.79
CA GLU A 50 20.85 1.64 -6.88
C GLU A 50 20.22 0.48 -7.68
N ALA A 51 20.18 -0.72 -7.09
CA ALA A 51 19.68 -1.92 -7.76
C ALA A 51 18.21 -1.80 -8.20
N ASP A 52 17.42 -0.97 -7.52
CA ASP A 52 16.02 -0.68 -7.81
C ASP A 52 15.76 0.83 -7.69
N PRO A 53 15.78 1.59 -8.81
CA PRO A 53 15.41 3.01 -8.79
C PRO A 53 13.91 3.17 -8.49
N GLY A 54 13.57 4.22 -7.74
CA GLY A 54 12.21 4.48 -7.30
C GLY A 54 12.13 5.70 -6.38
N ALA A 55 10.96 6.02 -5.87
CA ALA A 55 10.78 7.12 -4.93
C ALA A 55 10.65 6.60 -3.50
N VAL A 56 11.40 7.19 -2.58
CA VAL A 56 11.38 6.81 -1.17
C VAL A 56 10.50 7.78 -0.42
N MET A 57 9.39 7.26 0.12
CA MET A 57 8.56 7.95 1.10
C MET A 57 9.10 7.63 2.49
N VAL A 58 9.53 8.68 3.20
CA VAL A 58 9.98 8.58 4.59
C VAL A 58 9.05 9.39 5.48
N THR A 59 8.55 8.75 6.52
CA THR A 59 7.89 9.41 7.64
C THR A 59 8.73 9.17 8.88
N GLU A 60 9.06 10.23 9.61
CA GLU A 60 9.81 10.17 10.86
C GLU A 60 8.96 10.84 11.95
N GLY A 61 8.55 10.10 12.97
CA GLY A 61 7.74 10.68 14.04
C GLY A 61 6.88 9.67 14.79
N GLY A 62 6.19 10.16 15.82
CA GLY A 62 5.22 9.37 16.58
C GLY A 62 3.95 9.07 15.77
N SER A 63 2.91 8.55 16.44
CA SER A 63 1.66 8.11 15.81
C SER A 63 0.87 9.18 15.04
N ALA A 64 1.24 10.46 15.15
CA ALA A 64 0.60 11.57 14.45
C ALA A 64 1.28 11.92 13.11
N ALA A 65 2.47 11.37 12.83
CA ALA A 65 3.15 11.62 11.56
C ALA A 65 2.39 10.92 10.42
N VAL A 66 1.93 11.70 9.45
CA VAL A 66 1.24 11.21 8.25
C VAL A 66 1.83 11.90 7.03
N SER A 67 2.14 11.09 6.01
CA SER A 67 2.51 11.54 4.67
C SER A 67 1.62 10.87 3.65
N GLU A 68 1.13 11.63 2.68
CA GLU A 68 0.19 11.16 1.69
C GLU A 68 0.49 11.72 0.30
N LEU A 69 0.38 10.85 -0.70
CA LEU A 69 0.32 11.21 -2.11
C LEU A 69 -1.07 10.90 -2.62
N VAL A 70 -1.75 11.89 -3.21
CA VAL A 70 -3.08 11.73 -3.78
C VAL A 70 -3.05 12.04 -5.28
N HIS A 71 -3.55 11.11 -6.08
CA HIS A 71 -3.74 11.28 -7.51
C HIS A 71 -5.24 11.30 -7.82
N ARG A 72 -5.72 12.40 -8.42
CA ARG A 72 -7.10 12.55 -8.87
C ARG A 72 -7.30 11.81 -10.20
N LEU A 73 -7.99 10.67 -10.16
CA LEU A 73 -8.27 9.86 -11.33
C LEU A 73 -9.22 10.62 -12.28
N GLN A 74 -8.82 10.73 -13.55
CA GLN A 74 -9.60 11.44 -14.58
C GLN A 74 -9.98 12.87 -14.13
N GLU A 75 -9.03 13.61 -13.53
CA GLU A 75 -9.25 14.96 -13.01
C GLU A 75 -10.36 15.03 -11.93
N GLY A 76 -10.56 13.94 -11.19
CA GLY A 76 -11.59 13.83 -10.15
C GLY A 76 -12.96 13.41 -10.66
N LYS A 77 -13.15 13.24 -11.98
CA LYS A 77 -14.38 12.65 -12.55
C LYS A 77 -14.55 11.19 -12.15
N GLY A 78 -13.43 10.53 -11.86
CA GLY A 78 -13.38 9.14 -11.46
C GLY A 78 -13.55 8.15 -12.62
N THR A 79 -13.29 6.88 -12.30
CA THR A 79 -13.35 5.78 -13.26
C THR A 79 -13.61 4.45 -12.56
N GLN A 80 -14.09 3.44 -13.30
CA GLN A 80 -14.18 2.06 -12.81
C GLN A 80 -12.83 1.37 -12.92
N VAL A 81 -11.95 1.63 -11.95
CA VAL A 81 -10.70 0.87 -11.82
C VAL A 81 -11.05 -0.57 -11.51
N THR A 82 -10.71 -1.51 -12.39
CA THR A 82 -10.91 -2.94 -12.14
C THR A 82 -9.61 -3.66 -11.81
N HIS A 83 -8.46 -3.02 -12.05
CA HIS A 83 -7.16 -3.59 -11.73
C HIS A 83 -6.21 -2.51 -11.18
N LEU A 84 -5.57 -2.81 -10.05
CA LEU A 84 -4.51 -2.02 -9.44
C LEU A 84 -3.30 -2.93 -9.20
N SER A 85 -2.13 -2.55 -9.72
CA SER A 85 -0.89 -3.28 -9.47
C SER A 85 0.16 -2.35 -8.89
N MET A 86 0.90 -2.82 -7.89
CA MET A 86 1.99 -2.06 -7.29
C MET A 86 3.20 -2.94 -7.01
N GLU A 87 4.37 -2.34 -7.13
CA GLU A 87 5.63 -2.92 -6.69
C GLU A 87 6.37 -1.95 -5.78
N LEU A 88 6.84 -2.45 -4.64
CA LEU A 88 7.53 -1.65 -3.62
C LEU A 88 8.59 -2.46 -2.88
N VAL A 89 9.48 -1.73 -2.20
CA VAL A 89 10.39 -2.25 -1.18
C VAL A 89 10.09 -1.55 0.14
N CYS A 90 9.60 -2.30 1.12
CA CYS A 90 9.49 -1.83 2.49
C CYS A 90 10.86 -1.96 3.15
N GLU A 91 11.50 -0.83 3.47
CA GLU A 91 12.85 -0.81 4.05
C GLU A 91 12.80 -0.69 5.58
N ALA A 92 11.86 0.11 6.10
CA ALA A 92 11.62 0.27 7.53
C ALA A 92 10.13 0.44 7.82
N LEU A 93 9.68 -0.24 8.88
CA LEU A 93 8.34 -0.10 9.43
C LEU A 93 8.44 -0.24 10.95
N ASP A 94 8.36 0.89 11.64
CA ASP A 94 8.63 0.96 13.07
C ASP A 94 7.46 0.46 13.93
N LEU A 95 7.81 -0.20 15.04
CA LEU A 95 6.86 -0.72 16.03
C LEU A 95 6.26 0.38 16.89
N ASP A 96 7.11 1.28 17.38
CA ASP A 96 6.78 2.16 18.50
C ASP A 96 5.82 3.28 18.07
N SER A 97 5.90 3.64 16.79
CA SER A 97 5.08 4.66 16.15
C SER A 97 3.83 4.13 15.43
N ASN A 98 3.57 2.81 15.47
CA ASN A 98 2.50 2.16 14.70
C ASN A 98 2.66 2.42 13.19
N GLY A 99 3.86 2.13 12.67
CA GLY A 99 4.22 2.31 11.28
C GLY A 99 3.25 1.58 10.34
N THR A 100 2.61 2.30 9.43
CA THR A 100 1.79 1.71 8.36
C THR A 100 2.10 2.33 7.02
N PHE A 101 1.99 1.51 5.97
CA PHE A 101 2.04 1.96 4.58
C PHE A 101 0.81 1.40 3.87
N THR A 102 0.04 2.26 3.21
CA THR A 102 -1.21 1.90 2.55
C THR A 102 -1.20 2.45 1.13
N VAL A 103 -1.57 1.61 0.16
CA VAL A 103 -2.08 2.10 -1.12
C VAL A 103 -3.58 1.86 -1.15
N GLY A 104 -4.32 2.78 -1.75
CA GLY A 104 -5.76 2.61 -1.84
C GLY A 104 -6.44 3.39 -2.95
N LEU A 105 -7.70 3.04 -3.16
CA LEU A 105 -8.62 3.74 -4.03
C LEU A 105 -9.77 4.30 -3.19
N ALA A 106 -10.21 5.50 -3.52
CA ALA A 106 -11.34 6.13 -2.87
C ALA A 106 -12.36 6.64 -3.89
N PHE A 107 -13.65 6.65 -3.52
CA PHE A 107 -14.73 7.20 -4.35
C PHE A 107 -14.93 8.70 -4.14
N ASP A 108 -14.18 9.31 -3.22
CA ASP A 108 -14.17 10.74 -2.95
C ASP A 108 -12.78 11.20 -2.47
N GLU A 109 -12.60 12.52 -2.37
CA GLU A 109 -11.38 13.16 -1.85
C GLU A 109 -11.28 13.04 -0.31
N ASP A 110 -12.39 12.75 0.37
CA ASP A 110 -12.39 12.45 1.81
C ASP A 110 -11.95 11.00 2.05
N LEU A 111 -10.63 10.79 2.06
CA LEU A 111 -10.00 9.48 2.14
C LEU A 111 -10.26 8.75 3.48
N GLU A 112 -10.75 9.42 4.52
CA GLU A 112 -11.06 8.74 5.79
C GLU A 112 -12.37 7.96 5.70
N GLU A 113 -13.35 8.48 4.97
CA GLU A 113 -14.69 7.88 4.84
C GLU A 113 -14.91 7.20 3.47
N ALA A 114 -14.14 7.59 2.45
CA ALA A 114 -14.42 7.23 1.06
C ALA A 114 -13.60 6.05 0.49
N VAL A 115 -12.92 5.28 1.34
CA VAL A 115 -12.06 4.18 0.87
C VAL A 115 -12.87 3.02 0.27
N LEU A 116 -12.44 2.56 -0.90
CA LEU A 116 -12.95 1.37 -1.60
C LEU A 116 -12.02 0.18 -1.38
N LEU A 117 -10.73 0.44 -1.56
CA LEU A 117 -9.62 -0.49 -1.48
C LEU A 117 -8.53 0.13 -0.61
N ALA A 118 -8.00 -0.64 0.32
CA ALA A 118 -6.79 -0.36 1.08
C ALA A 118 -5.97 -1.66 1.18
N VAL A 119 -4.79 -1.67 0.56
CA VAL A 119 -3.77 -2.68 0.76
C VAL A 119 -2.74 -2.08 1.71
N THR A 120 -2.66 -2.62 2.93
CA THR A 120 -1.88 -2.02 4.02
C THR A 120 -0.81 -2.98 4.52
N LEU A 121 0.44 -2.53 4.54
CA LEU A 121 1.50 -3.12 5.34
C LEU A 121 1.52 -2.46 6.71
N ARG A 122 1.45 -3.26 7.77
CA ARG A 122 1.51 -2.76 9.15
C ARG A 122 2.23 -3.73 10.05
N ARG A 123 2.89 -3.22 11.09
CA ARG A 123 3.36 -4.05 12.19
C ARG A 123 2.34 -3.98 13.33
N PRO A 124 1.68 -5.07 13.70
CA PRO A 124 0.69 -5.03 14.78
C PRO A 124 1.32 -4.54 16.08
N ARG A 125 0.61 -3.66 16.78
CA ARG A 125 1.07 -3.17 18.09
C ARG A 125 1.17 -4.35 19.08
N PRO A 126 2.23 -4.39 19.90
CA PRO A 126 2.23 -5.17 21.14
C PRO A 126 0.99 -4.82 21.99
N GLU A 127 0.42 -5.79 22.69
CA GLU A 127 -0.72 -5.49 23.54
C GLU A 127 -0.27 -4.57 24.70
N PRO A 128 -1.06 -3.53 25.06
CA PRO A 128 -0.71 -2.68 26.19
C PRO A 128 -0.67 -3.53 27.46
N LYS A 129 0.51 -3.61 28.07
CA LYS A 129 0.73 -4.42 29.27
C LYS A 129 0.05 -3.76 30.46
N LEU A 130 -0.58 -4.58 31.30
CA LEU A 130 -1.13 -4.12 32.58
C LEU A 130 0.01 -3.65 33.51
N PRO A 131 -0.26 -2.69 34.43
CA PRO A 131 0.73 -2.25 35.41
C PRO A 131 1.27 -3.44 36.20
N ARG A 132 2.59 -3.51 36.35
CA ARG A 132 3.27 -4.61 37.06
C ARG A 132 2.98 -4.58 38.56
N GLU A 133 2.91 -5.75 39.18
CA GLU A 133 2.86 -5.85 40.63
C GLU A 133 4.28 -5.80 41.23
N PRO A 134 4.47 -5.20 42.42
CA PRO A 134 5.77 -5.21 43.09
C PRO A 134 6.24 -6.64 43.37
N GLY A 135 7.32 -7.07 42.72
CA GLY A 135 7.91 -8.41 42.88
C GLY A 135 7.96 -9.23 41.58
N ASP A 136 7.35 -8.75 40.50
CA ASP A 136 7.43 -9.41 39.20
C ASP A 136 8.88 -9.44 38.67
N PRO A 137 9.35 -10.58 38.13
CA PRO A 137 10.69 -10.70 37.55
C PRO A 137 10.87 -9.71 36.38
N PRO A 138 12.06 -9.15 36.11
CA PRO A 138 12.26 -8.22 34.99
C PRO A 138 11.70 -8.81 33.69
N GLU A 139 10.93 -8.00 32.96
CA GLU A 139 10.22 -8.51 31.79
C GLU A 139 11.20 -8.62 30.62
N GLU A 140 11.16 -9.74 29.91
CA GLU A 140 11.91 -9.84 28.65
C GLU A 140 11.33 -8.84 27.64
N PRO A 141 12.17 -8.12 26.88
CA PRO A 141 11.68 -7.22 25.84
C PRO A 141 10.85 -8.03 24.86
N GLU A 142 9.60 -7.61 24.65
CA GLU A 142 8.68 -8.28 23.73
C GLU A 142 9.27 -8.23 22.34
N LYS A 143 9.35 -9.39 21.68
CA LYS A 143 9.88 -9.45 20.33
C LYS A 143 8.96 -8.65 19.40
N PRO A 144 9.52 -7.94 18.40
CA PRO A 144 8.74 -7.36 17.32
C PRO A 144 7.72 -8.36 16.78
N LYS A 145 6.44 -7.97 16.74
CA LYS A 145 5.45 -8.73 15.96
C LYS A 145 5.87 -8.69 14.48
N PRO A 146 5.60 -9.76 13.71
CA PRO A 146 5.89 -9.78 12.29
C PRO A 146 5.10 -8.70 11.53
N ILE A 147 5.56 -8.37 10.33
CA ILE A 147 4.84 -7.44 9.46
C ILE A 147 3.67 -8.20 8.85
N ALA A 148 2.48 -7.60 8.90
CA ALA A 148 1.28 -8.17 8.33
C ALA A 148 0.86 -7.39 7.07
N LEU A 149 0.32 -8.12 6.10
CA LEU A 149 -0.40 -7.57 4.96
C LEU A 149 -1.89 -7.62 5.26
N ASN A 150 -2.55 -6.48 5.08
CA ASN A 150 -3.99 -6.35 5.26
C ASN A 150 -4.64 -5.93 3.95
N LEU A 151 -5.83 -6.48 3.69
CA LEU A 151 -6.73 -6.05 2.64
C LEU A 151 -8.02 -5.52 3.28
N ASN A 152 -8.34 -4.25 3.07
CA ASN A 152 -9.54 -3.60 3.61
C ASN A 152 -9.71 -3.81 5.12
N GLY A 153 -8.60 -3.72 5.86
CA GLY A 153 -8.57 -3.90 7.31
C GLY A 153 -8.57 -5.36 7.79
N GLN A 154 -8.82 -6.33 6.91
CA GLN A 154 -8.72 -7.76 7.21
C GLN A 154 -7.27 -8.24 7.02
N VAL A 155 -6.79 -9.12 7.88
CA VAL A 155 -5.43 -9.67 7.77
C VAL A 155 -5.42 -10.68 6.61
N ALA A 156 -4.65 -10.37 5.57
CA ALA A 156 -4.41 -11.26 4.43
C ALA A 156 -3.28 -12.26 4.75
N GLN A 157 -2.19 -11.76 5.35
CA GLN A 157 -1.04 -12.55 5.79
C GLN A 157 -0.49 -11.98 7.09
N GLU A 158 -0.28 -12.84 8.09
CA GLU A 158 0.22 -12.43 9.42
C GLU A 158 1.72 -12.11 9.45
N ASP A 159 2.49 -12.78 8.57
CA ASP A 159 3.93 -12.60 8.44
C ASP A 159 4.35 -12.62 6.97
N VAL A 160 4.62 -11.44 6.42
CA VAL A 160 5.15 -11.26 5.06
C VAL A 160 6.68 -11.38 4.99
N GLY A 161 7.34 -11.62 6.13
CA GLY A 161 8.78 -11.79 6.24
C GLY A 161 9.53 -10.58 6.81
N SER A 162 10.85 -10.63 6.70
CA SER A 162 11.77 -9.66 7.30
C SER A 162 12.12 -8.51 6.35
N LEU A 163 12.36 -7.33 6.93
CA LEU A 163 12.86 -6.16 6.21
C LEU A 163 14.35 -6.29 5.83
N PRO A 164 14.80 -5.66 4.72
CA PRO A 164 13.95 -5.05 3.70
C PRO A 164 13.12 -6.12 2.97
N LEU A 165 11.89 -5.77 2.62
CA LEU A 165 10.90 -6.66 2.01
C LEU A 165 10.46 -6.09 0.67
N ARG A 166 10.69 -6.83 -0.42
CA ARG A 166 10.09 -6.49 -1.72
C ARG A 166 8.74 -7.17 -1.85
N LEU A 167 7.72 -6.39 -2.20
CA LEU A 167 6.35 -6.86 -2.39
C LEU A 167 5.86 -6.41 -3.76
N ARG A 168 5.31 -7.37 -4.50
CA ARG A 168 4.52 -7.12 -5.70
C ARG A 168 3.11 -7.62 -5.44
N PHE A 169 2.11 -6.80 -5.73
CA PHE A 169 0.72 -7.24 -5.65
C PHE A 169 -0.14 -6.68 -6.78
N GLU A 170 -1.21 -7.41 -7.05
CA GLU A 170 -2.21 -7.15 -8.06
C GLU A 170 -3.58 -7.32 -7.39
N ALA A 171 -4.40 -6.26 -7.44
CA ALA A 171 -5.73 -6.21 -6.89
C ALA A 171 -6.75 -6.08 -8.02
N GLU A 172 -7.67 -7.04 -8.11
CA GLU A 172 -8.77 -7.05 -9.05
C GLU A 172 -10.07 -6.64 -8.34
N LEU A 173 -10.76 -5.62 -8.86
CA LEU A 173 -11.96 -5.06 -8.27
C LEU A 173 -13.20 -5.47 -9.07
N CYS A 174 -14.14 -6.15 -8.42
CA CYS A 174 -15.44 -6.48 -8.99
C CYS A 174 -16.51 -5.49 -8.52
N TRP A 175 -16.83 -4.49 -9.36
CA TRP A 175 -17.82 -3.46 -9.04
C TRP A 175 -19.25 -3.98 -8.85
N ARG A 176 -19.62 -5.08 -9.52
CA ARG A 176 -20.96 -5.69 -9.38
C ARG A 176 -21.11 -6.37 -8.01
N GLN A 177 -20.08 -7.11 -7.59
CA GLN A 177 -20.10 -7.87 -6.34
C GLN A 177 -19.60 -7.06 -5.14
N ARG A 178 -18.98 -5.89 -5.38
CA ARG A 178 -18.33 -5.05 -4.37
C ARG A 178 -17.26 -5.83 -3.61
N SER A 179 -16.42 -6.55 -4.35
CA SER A 179 -15.34 -7.37 -3.84
C SER A 179 -14.01 -7.03 -4.51
N VAL A 180 -12.92 -7.36 -3.81
CA VAL A 180 -11.55 -7.25 -4.27
C VAL A 180 -10.88 -8.60 -4.10
N GLU A 181 -10.20 -9.06 -5.14
CA GLU A 181 -9.26 -10.17 -5.08
C GLU A 181 -7.85 -9.61 -5.10
N LEU A 182 -7.01 -10.01 -4.14
CA LEU A 182 -5.62 -9.57 -4.03
C LEU A 182 -4.72 -10.79 -4.26
N CYS A 183 -3.83 -10.70 -5.24
CA CYS A 183 -2.73 -11.63 -5.43
C CYS A 183 -1.42 -10.92 -5.10
N TRP A 184 -0.47 -11.60 -4.45
CA TRP A 184 0.83 -11.01 -4.15
C TRP A 184 1.96 -12.03 -4.19
N GLN A 185 3.16 -11.50 -4.36
CA GLN A 185 4.43 -12.20 -4.23
C GLN A 185 5.37 -11.36 -3.38
N GLN A 186 6.15 -12.03 -2.54
CA GLN A 186 7.09 -11.39 -1.67
C GLN A 186 8.48 -11.99 -1.80
N GLN A 187 9.48 -11.15 -1.59
CA GLN A 187 10.88 -11.54 -1.55
C GLN A 187 11.48 -10.95 -0.28
N PRO A 188 11.75 -11.80 0.73
CA PRO A 188 12.30 -11.33 2.00
C PRO A 188 13.81 -11.08 1.89
N GLY A 189 14.27 -10.04 2.60
CA GLY A 189 15.67 -9.75 2.83
C GLY A 189 16.38 -8.99 1.68
N PRO A 190 17.59 -8.48 1.96
CA PRO A 190 18.36 -7.66 1.03
C PRO A 190 19.00 -8.45 -0.12
N ASP A 191 19.06 -9.77 -0.01
CA ASP A 191 19.95 -10.64 -0.81
C ASP A 191 19.38 -11.11 -2.16
N GLY A 192 18.28 -10.52 -2.64
CA GLY A 192 17.93 -10.71 -4.06
C GLY A 192 17.37 -12.10 -4.43
N GLY A 193 16.82 -12.87 -3.49
CA GLY A 193 16.22 -14.18 -3.78
C GLY A 193 15.09 -14.14 -4.82
N PRO A 194 14.67 -15.26 -5.42
CA PRO A 194 13.50 -15.26 -6.30
C PRO A 194 12.25 -14.82 -5.53
N LEU A 195 11.32 -14.16 -6.21
CA LEU A 195 9.97 -13.93 -5.68
C LEU A 195 9.36 -15.27 -5.23
N GLY A 196 8.70 -15.24 -4.08
CA GLY A 196 8.00 -16.38 -3.51
C GLY A 196 6.83 -16.85 -4.38
N GLU A 197 6.16 -17.89 -3.88
CA GLU A 197 4.90 -18.37 -4.48
C GLU A 197 3.85 -17.25 -4.48
N VAL A 198 2.96 -17.29 -5.47
CA VAL A 198 1.83 -16.35 -5.53
C VAL A 198 0.82 -16.75 -4.46
N GLU A 199 0.58 -15.85 -3.52
CA GLU A 199 -0.47 -15.97 -2.51
C GLU A 199 -1.68 -15.13 -2.96
N SER A 200 -2.88 -15.48 -2.46
CA SER A 200 -4.10 -14.74 -2.78
C SER A 200 -5.12 -14.72 -1.66
N THR A 201 -5.93 -13.66 -1.62
CA THR A 201 -7.06 -13.50 -0.70
C THR A 201 -8.15 -12.65 -1.35
N SER A 202 -9.31 -12.57 -0.72
CA SER A 202 -10.37 -11.65 -1.16
C SER A 202 -11.07 -10.99 0.01
N ALA A 203 -11.62 -9.80 -0.24
CA ALA A 203 -12.40 -9.04 0.72
C ALA A 203 -13.52 -8.26 0.01
N ASN A 204 -14.50 -7.78 0.77
CA ASN A 204 -15.47 -6.82 0.24
C ASN A 204 -14.84 -5.42 0.17
N PHE A 205 -15.44 -4.52 -0.59
CA PHE A 205 -15.12 -3.10 -0.56
C PHE A 205 -15.20 -2.56 0.87
N TYR A 206 -14.28 -1.66 1.23
CA TYR A 206 -14.14 -1.17 2.60
C TYR A 206 -15.39 -0.39 3.05
N THR A 207 -15.78 0.62 2.28
CA THR A 207 -17.02 1.36 2.50
C THR A 207 -18.15 0.81 1.63
N THR A 208 -19.30 0.49 2.23
CA THR A 208 -20.49 -0.02 1.52
C THR A 208 -21.79 0.73 1.86
N ASN A 209 -21.74 1.64 2.84
CA ASN A 209 -22.91 2.35 3.35
C ASN A 209 -23.33 3.56 2.50
N VAL A 210 -22.55 3.91 1.48
CA VAL A 210 -22.76 5.06 0.61
C VAL A 210 -22.82 4.57 -0.84
N PRO A 211 -23.73 5.08 -1.68
CA PRO A 211 -23.76 4.72 -3.09
C PRO A 211 -22.59 5.35 -3.85
N PHE A 212 -21.83 4.52 -4.56
CA PHE A 212 -20.79 4.95 -5.48
C PHE A 212 -20.64 3.94 -6.62
N ASP A 213 -20.16 4.39 -7.77
CA ASP A 213 -19.95 3.59 -8.97
C ASP A 213 -18.60 3.84 -9.64
N LEU A 214 -17.79 4.76 -9.09
CA LEU A 214 -16.49 5.18 -9.61
C LEU A 214 -15.49 5.39 -8.47
N ALA A 215 -14.21 5.15 -8.74
CA ALA A 215 -13.09 5.59 -7.92
C ALA A 215 -12.60 6.94 -8.44
N LYS A 216 -12.52 7.96 -7.58
CA LYS A 216 -12.09 9.32 -7.93
C LYS A 216 -10.64 9.60 -7.55
N ALA A 217 -10.09 8.90 -6.58
CA ALA A 217 -8.74 9.11 -6.10
C ALA A 217 -7.99 7.79 -5.91
N LEU A 218 -6.70 7.83 -6.24
CA LEU A 218 -5.69 6.86 -5.87
C LEU A 218 -4.79 7.52 -4.84
N PHE A 219 -4.52 6.84 -3.73
CA PHE A 219 -3.69 7.41 -2.68
C PHE A 219 -2.63 6.43 -2.20
N ILE A 220 -1.52 7.00 -1.72
CA ILE A 220 -0.45 6.31 -1.01
C ILE A 220 -0.25 7.03 0.30
N ARG A 221 -0.42 6.33 1.41
CA ARG A 221 -0.36 6.90 2.75
C ARG A 221 0.66 6.15 3.58
N ALA A 222 1.54 6.88 4.24
CA ALA A 222 2.42 6.39 5.28
C ALA A 222 2.07 7.06 6.62
N THR A 223 2.04 6.27 7.70
CA THR A 223 1.79 6.78 9.05
C THR A 223 2.83 6.26 10.03
N GLY A 224 3.16 7.04 11.06
CA GLY A 224 4.21 6.68 12.03
C GLY A 224 5.60 6.77 11.41
N THR A 225 6.57 6.01 11.92
CA THR A 225 7.92 5.97 11.37
C THR A 225 8.04 4.87 10.33
N THR A 226 8.20 5.26 9.06
CA THR A 226 8.26 4.35 7.92
C THR A 226 9.27 4.80 6.88
N ARG A 227 9.74 3.83 6.10
CA ARG A 227 10.59 4.05 4.94
C ARG A 227 10.22 3.03 3.87
N VAL A 228 9.53 3.50 2.84
CA VAL A 228 9.06 2.65 1.75
C VAL A 228 9.51 3.23 0.43
N ARG A 229 10.20 2.41 -0.35
CA ARG A 229 10.58 2.73 -1.72
C ARG A 229 9.51 2.19 -2.66
N MET A 230 8.84 3.09 -3.34
CA MET A 230 7.85 2.78 -4.37
C MET A 230 8.59 2.60 -5.70
N LEU A 231 8.28 1.54 -6.44
CA LEU A 231 8.92 1.25 -7.73
C LEU A 231 7.96 1.56 -8.87
N SER A 232 6.77 0.95 -8.84
CA SER A 232 5.74 1.18 -9.84
C SER A 232 4.34 1.08 -9.27
N LEU A 233 3.39 1.79 -9.87
CA LEU A 233 1.97 1.71 -9.58
C LEU A 233 1.17 1.92 -10.87
N ARG A 234 0.16 1.08 -11.10
CA ARG A 234 -0.72 1.17 -12.26
C ARG A 234 -2.16 0.94 -11.85
N CYS A 235 -3.06 1.72 -12.44
CA CYS A 235 -4.50 1.52 -12.38
C CYS A 235 -5.05 1.43 -13.81
N SER A 236 -5.91 0.44 -14.05
CA SER A 236 -6.47 0.21 -15.38
C SER A 236 -7.90 -0.35 -15.33
N GLU A 237 -8.57 -0.26 -16.47
CA GLU A 237 -9.75 -1.05 -16.80
C GLU A 237 -9.27 -2.36 -17.42
N GLY A 238 -9.55 -3.46 -16.73
CA GLY A 238 -9.50 -4.78 -17.31
C GLY A 238 -10.65 -4.97 -18.30
N PRO A 239 -10.59 -6.02 -19.14
CA PRO A 239 -11.68 -6.32 -20.05
C PRO A 239 -12.97 -6.52 -19.23
N THR A 240 -13.99 -5.72 -19.51
CA THR A 240 -15.33 -5.98 -18.96
C THR A 240 -15.75 -7.37 -19.40
N GLU A 241 -15.85 -8.31 -18.44
CA GLU A 241 -16.54 -9.57 -18.69
C GLU A 241 -17.97 -9.22 -19.13
N SER A 242 -18.25 -9.47 -20.40
CA SER A 242 -19.51 -9.11 -21.08
C SER A 242 -20.62 -10.11 -20.76
#